data_AF-A0A1G3QVQ4-F1
#
_entry.id   AF-A0A1G3QVQ4-F1
#
_cell.length_a   1.000
_cell.length_b   1.000
_cell.length_c   1.000
_cell.angle_alpha   90.00
_cell.angle_beta   90.00
_cell.angle_gamma   90.00
#
_symmetry.space_group_name_H-M   'P 1'
#
loop_
_entity.id
_entity.type
_entity.pdbx_description
1 polymer ?
#
loop_
_entity_poly.entity_id
_entity_poly.type
_entity_poly.pdbx_seq_one_letter_code
_entity_poly.pdbx_strand_id
1 'polypeptide(L)'
;MKTKEKKISDELRPEYDFDYSKAIRGKYHKRILEEGANVVMLEPDVAKVFVDSAAVNDALRSLLDLTRTTKRLTKHSGGRANNRR
;
A
#
# COMPACT_ATOMS: atom_id res chain seq x y z
N MET A 1 53.25 1.07 -16.16
CA MET A 1 52.31 -0.02 -16.50
C MET A 1 50.93 0.61 -16.64
N LYS A 2 50.42 0.84 -17.86
CA LYS A 2 49.09 1.42 -18.05
C LYS A 2 48.03 0.34 -17.85
N THR A 3 47.21 0.48 -16.82
CA THR A 3 46.08 -0.42 -16.53
C THR A 3 45.04 -0.25 -17.63
N LYS A 4 44.75 -1.31 -18.38
CA LYS A 4 43.68 -1.30 -19.38
C LYS A 4 42.34 -1.30 -18.65
N GLU A 5 41.60 -0.20 -18.74
CA GLU A 5 40.21 -0.14 -18.30
C GLU A 5 39.39 -1.17 -19.09
N LYS A 6 38.79 -2.11 -18.38
CA LYS A 6 37.92 -3.13 -18.95
C LYS A 6 36.62 -2.43 -19.34
N LYS A 7 36.40 -2.20 -20.63
CA LYS A 7 35.09 -1.78 -21.15
C LYS A 7 34.07 -2.82 -20.67
N ILE A 8 33.16 -2.40 -19.80
CA ILE A 8 31.99 -3.20 -19.45
C ILE A 8 31.16 -3.22 -20.73
N SER A 9 31.19 -4.33 -21.46
CA SER A 9 30.31 -4.52 -22.61
C SER A 9 28.88 -4.53 -22.10
N ASP A 10 28.03 -3.69 -22.68
CA ASP A 10 26.59 -3.62 -22.41
C ASP A 10 25.83 -4.82 -23.03
N GLU A 11 26.51 -5.97 -23.10
CA GLU A 11 26.04 -7.19 -23.75
C GLU A 11 25.46 -8.13 -22.69
N LEU A 12 24.36 -8.79 -23.06
CA LEU A 12 23.76 -9.84 -22.23
C LEU A 12 24.75 -11.00 -22.04
N ARG A 13 24.70 -11.63 -20.86
CA ARG A 13 25.52 -12.81 -20.60
C ARG A 13 25.15 -13.93 -21.60
N PRO A 14 26.11 -14.74 -22.08
CA PRO A 14 25.85 -15.79 -23.07
C PRO A 14 24.78 -16.80 -22.66
N GLU A 15 24.53 -16.98 -21.37
CA GLU A 15 23.49 -17.87 -20.85
C GLU A 15 22.07 -17.31 -20.99
N TYR A 16 21.91 -16.02 -21.31
CA TYR A 16 20.62 -15.39 -21.54
C TYR A 16 20.25 -15.40 -23.01
N ASP A 17 19.43 -16.39 -23.41
CA ASP A 17 18.73 -16.41 -24.69
C ASP A 17 17.23 -16.20 -24.47
N PHE A 18 16.73 -15.03 -24.84
CA PHE A 18 15.32 -14.66 -24.64
C PHE A 18 14.54 -14.80 -25.95
N ASP A 19 13.75 -15.87 -26.07
CA ASP A 19 12.78 -16.04 -27.14
C ASP A 19 11.51 -15.21 -26.86
N TYR A 20 11.50 -13.97 -27.34
CA TYR A 20 10.36 -13.06 -27.19
C TYR A 20 9.15 -13.43 -28.06
N SER A 21 9.24 -14.40 -28.97
CA SER A 21 8.09 -14.84 -29.77
C SER A 21 6.97 -15.46 -28.90
N LYS A 22 7.34 -16.01 -27.75
CA LYS A 22 6.42 -16.57 -26.74
C LYS A 22 6.10 -15.59 -25.61
N ALA A 23 6.62 -14.36 -25.67
CA ALA A 23 6.42 -13.38 -24.61
C ALA A 23 4.95 -12.90 -24.61
N ILE A 24 4.29 -13.04 -23.46
CA ILE A 24 2.91 -12.60 -23.27
C ILE A 24 2.91 -11.34 -22.40
N ARG A 25 2.48 -10.22 -22.99
CA ARG A 25 2.33 -8.96 -22.25
C ARG A 25 1.30 -9.15 -21.13
N GLY A 26 1.71 -8.81 -19.91
CA GLY A 26 0.82 -8.89 -18.75
C GLY A 26 0.36 -10.31 -18.41
N LYS A 27 1.18 -11.34 -18.59
CA LYS A 27 0.82 -12.76 -18.31
C LYS A 27 0.06 -12.97 -16.97
N TYR A 28 0.35 -12.18 -15.94
CA TYR A 28 -0.27 -12.27 -14.61
C TYR A 28 -1.16 -11.09 -14.21
N HIS A 29 -1.46 -10.16 -15.13
CA HIS A 29 -2.19 -8.93 -14.79
C HIS A 29 -3.59 -9.21 -14.21
N LYS A 30 -4.34 -10.16 -14.79
CA LYS A 30 -5.68 -10.52 -14.30
C LYS A 30 -5.64 -11.04 -12.88
N ARG A 31 -4.69 -11.94 -12.59
CA ARG A 31 -4.51 -12.50 -11.25
C ARG A 31 -4.21 -11.42 -10.22
N ILE A 32 -3.32 -10.48 -10.54
CA ILE A 32 -2.96 -9.37 -9.64
C ILE A 32 -4.15 -8.42 -9.40
N LEU A 33 -4.96 -8.17 -10.44
CA LEU A 33 -6.18 -7.35 -10.32
C LEU A 33 -7.26 -8.05 -9.50
N GLU A 34 -7.46 -9.36 -9.71
CA GLU A 34 -8.42 -10.20 -8.96
C GLU A 34 -8.02 -10.35 -7.48
N GLU A 35 -6.73 -10.51 -7.20
CA GLU A 35 -6.17 -10.55 -5.84
C GLU A 35 -6.21 -9.18 -5.14
N GLY A 36 -6.61 -8.11 -5.86
CA GLY A 36 -6.82 -6.79 -5.26
C GLY A 36 -5.52 -6.13 -4.79
N ALA A 37 -4.44 -6.28 -5.55
CA ALA A 37 -3.14 -5.67 -5.23
C ALA A 37 -3.13 -4.15 -5.48
N ASN A 38 -3.93 -3.40 -4.73
CA ASN A 38 -3.86 -1.95 -4.70
C ASN A 38 -2.65 -1.53 -3.88
N VAL A 39 -1.57 -1.13 -4.56
CA VAL A 39 -0.39 -0.57 -3.93
C VAL A 39 -0.68 0.87 -3.54
N VAL A 40 -0.67 1.15 -2.23
CA VAL A 40 -0.82 2.50 -1.68
C VAL A 40 0.52 2.93 -1.12
N MET A 41 1.05 4.05 -1.61
CA MET A 41 2.30 4.63 -1.11
C MET A 41 2.00 5.50 0.10
N LEU A 42 2.74 5.28 1.20
CA LEU A 42 2.70 6.14 2.37
C LEU A 42 3.75 7.25 2.25
N GLU A 43 3.47 8.39 2.86
CA GLU A 43 4.47 9.44 3.02
C GLU A 43 5.67 8.94 3.85
N PRO A 44 6.91 9.42 3.60
CA PRO A 44 8.11 8.90 4.24
C PRO A 44 8.14 9.04 5.77
N ASP A 45 7.47 10.05 6.32
CA ASP A 45 7.33 10.26 7.76
C ASP A 45 6.40 9.22 8.39
N VAL A 46 5.26 8.93 7.77
CA VAL A 46 4.32 7.90 8.20
C VAL A 46 4.92 6.50 8.05
N ALA A 47 5.60 6.23 6.93
CA ALA A 47 6.26 4.96 6.66
C ALA A 47 7.38 4.63 7.66
N LYS A 48 8.00 5.63 8.29
CA LYS A 48 9.00 5.40 9.36
C LYS A 48 8.37 4.92 10.67
N VAL A 49 7.09 5.22 10.89
CA VAL A 49 6.38 4.89 12.13
C VAL A 49 5.79 3.48 12.07
N PHE A 50 5.32 3.05 10.90
CA PHE A 50 4.66 1.75 10.73
C PHE A 50 5.56 0.73 10.04
N VAL A 51 5.69 -0.45 10.64
CA VAL A 51 6.56 -1.55 10.16
C VAL A 51 5.95 -2.29 8.97
N ASP A 52 4.61 -2.47 8.97
CA ASP A 52 3.90 -3.19 7.91
C ASP A 52 2.48 -2.64 7.68
N SER A 53 1.80 -3.21 6.68
CA SER A 53 0.42 -2.85 6.34
C SER A 53 -0.60 -3.27 7.39
N ALA A 54 -0.32 -4.30 8.20
CA ALA A 54 -1.22 -4.74 9.26
C ALA A 54 -1.31 -3.66 10.36
N ALA A 55 -0.16 -3.14 10.80
CA ALA A 55 -0.08 -2.07 11.80
C ALA A 55 -0.80 -0.78 11.35
N VAL A 56 -0.65 -0.41 10.08
CA VAL A 56 -1.36 0.74 9.50
C VAL A 56 -2.87 0.52 9.54
N ASN A 57 -3.33 -0.64 9.07
CA ASN A 57 -4.75 -0.94 8.99
C ASN A 57 -5.41 -0.99 10.36
N ASP A 58 -4.74 -1.55 11.36
CA ASP A 58 -5.27 -1.64 12.72
C ASP A 58 -5.35 -0.26 13.40
N ALA A 59 -4.38 0.62 13.15
CA ALA A 59 -4.44 2.00 13.60
C ALA A 59 -5.63 2.75 12.97
N LEU A 60 -5.83 2.61 11.65
CA LEU A 60 -6.95 3.24 10.95
C LEU A 60 -8.31 2.71 11.41
N ARG A 61 -8.43 1.40 11.66
CA ARG A 61 -9.65 0.79 12.22
C ARG A 61 -9.96 1.32 13.62
N SER A 62 -8.96 1.41 14.47
CA SER A 62 -9.09 1.97 15.82
C SER A 62 -9.58 3.41 15.78
N LEU A 63 -9.05 4.23 14.86
CA LEU A 63 -9.52 5.59 14.63
C LEU A 63 -10.99 5.62 14.19
N LEU A 64 -11.40 4.75 13.25
CA LEU A 64 -12.79 4.67 12.80
C LEU A 64 -13.74 4.34 13.97
N ASP A 65 -13.37 3.42 14.86
CA ASP A 65 -14.19 3.08 16.02
C ASP A 65 -14.30 4.23 17.04
N LEU A 66 -13.21 4.96 17.26
CA LEU A 66 -13.24 6.20 18.05
C LEU A 66 -14.17 7.25 17.44
N THR A 67 -14.15 7.44 16.12
CA THR A 67 -15.08 8.39 15.48
C THR A 67 -16.55 7.96 15.58
N ARG A 68 -16.85 6.65 15.58
CA ARG A 68 -18.21 6.13 15.73
C ARG A 68 -18.75 6.36 17.14
N THR A 69 -17.93 6.11 18.16
CA THR A 69 -18.34 6.29 19.56
C THR A 69 -18.59 7.75 19.89
N THR A 70 -17.70 8.64 19.46
CA THR A 70 -17.84 10.10 19.64
C THR A 70 -19.06 10.67 18.91
N LYS A 71 -19.31 10.27 17.65
CA LYS A 71 -20.53 10.66 16.90
C LYS A 71 -21.82 10.23 17.61
N ARG A 72 -21.84 9.08 18.29
CA ARG A 72 -23.02 8.62 19.03
C ARG A 72 -23.29 9.47 20.28
N LEU A 73 -22.23 9.88 20.97
CA LEU A 73 -22.33 10.68 22.18
C LEU A 73 -22.91 12.07 21.89
N THR A 74 -22.49 12.70 20.78
CA THR A 74 -22.98 14.03 20.39
C THR A 74 -24.42 14.02 19.84
N LYS A 75 -24.92 12.87 19.38
CA LYS A 75 -26.31 12.73 18.90
C LYS A 75 -27.35 12.71 20.03
N HIS A 76 -26.95 12.42 21.27
CA HIS A 76 -27.89 12.15 22.36
C HIS A 76 -28.22 13.34 23.27
N SER A 77 -27.59 14.51 23.10
CA SER A 77 -27.78 15.68 23.98
C SER A 77 -29.02 16.53 23.68
N GLY A 78 -29.80 16.21 22.65
CA GLY A 78 -30.97 17.02 22.23
C GLY A 78 -32.30 16.71 22.92
N GLY A 79 -32.36 15.78 23.88
CA GLY A 79 -33.64 15.17 24.30
C GLY A 79 -33.90 15.13 25.80
N ARG A 80 -33.90 16.28 26.50
CA ARG A 80 -34.55 16.38 27.82
C ARG A 80 -35.01 17.80 28.14
N ALA A 81 -35.95 18.33 27.35
CA ALA A 81 -36.80 19.42 27.81
C ALA A 81 -37.79 18.85 28.83
N ASN A 82 -37.53 19.10 30.11
CA ASN A 82 -38.38 18.71 31.22
C ASN A 82 -39.77 19.34 31.06
N ASN A 83 -40.79 18.51 30.87
CA ASN A 83 -42.16 18.91 31.12
C ASN A 83 -42.38 18.87 32.64
N ARG A 84 -42.40 20.02 33.30
CA ARG A 84 -42.82 20.15 34.71
C ARG A 84 -43.94 21.18 34.80
N ARG A 85 -45.12 20.63 35.13
CA ARG A 85 -46.34 21.19 35.74
C ARG A 85 -46.45 22.70 35.87
#